data_AF-A0A953TTQ4-F1
#
_entry.id   AF-A0A953TTQ4-F1
#
_cell.length_a   1.000
_cell.length_b   1.000
_cell.length_c   1.000
_cell.angle_alpha   90.00
_cell.angle_beta   90.00
_cell.angle_gamma   90.00
#
_symmetry.space_group_name_H-M   'P 1'
#
loop_
_entity.id
_entity.type
_entity.pdbx_description
1 polymer ?
#
loop_
_entity_poly.entity_id
_entity_poly.type
_entity_poly.pdbx_seq_one_letter_code
_entity_poly.pdbx_strand_id
1 'polypeptide(L)' 'MADRLIESLTHRFLLLERQPFMGRSRDEDLHPGIRTFPVGEYVIAYRIEADDVRILRVLRGSQDIEALLGL' A
#
# COMPACT_ATOMS: atom_id res chain seq x y z
N MET A 1 -18.27 13.34 -0.21
CA MET A 1 -16.96 13.22 -0.89
C MET A 1 -15.93 12.39 -0.11
N ALA A 2 -16.14 12.06 1.17
CA ALA A 2 -15.34 11.05 1.87
C ALA A 2 -15.62 9.62 1.39
N ASP A 3 -16.88 9.32 1.05
CA ASP A 3 -17.33 7.96 0.73
C ASP A 3 -16.61 7.35 -0.47
N ARG A 4 -16.36 8.14 -1.52
CA ARG A 4 -15.67 7.68 -2.74
C ARG A 4 -14.22 7.24 -2.47
N LEU A 5 -13.53 7.91 -1.55
CA LEU A 5 -12.17 7.53 -1.19
C LEU A 5 -12.18 6.21 -0.41
N ILE A 6 -13.08 6.09 0.56
CA ILE A 6 -13.24 4.87 1.35
C ILE A 6 -13.57 3.69 0.41
N GLU A 7 -14.53 3.86 -0.50
CA GLU A 7 -14.88 2.84 -1.50
C GLU A 7 -13.68 2.45 -2.38
N SER A 8 -12.89 3.43 -2.84
CA SER A 8 -11.71 3.15 -3.68
C SER A 8 -10.63 2.36 -2.94
N LEU A 9 -10.43 2.66 -1.66
CA LEU A 9 -9.49 1.94 -0.79
C LEU A 9 -10.00 0.52 -0.50
N THR A 10 -11.27 0.37 -0.10
CA THR A 10 -11.89 -0.95 0.14
C THR A 10 -11.82 -1.84 -1.09
N HIS A 11 -12.15 -1.31 -2.27
CA HIS A 11 -12.02 -2.06 -3.52
C HIS A 11 -10.58 -2.49 -3.79
N ARG A 12 -9.59 -1.64 -3.45
CA ARG A 12 -8.19 -2.00 -3.60
C ARG A 12 -7.70 -3.03 -2.59
N PHE A 13 -8.21 -3.03 -1.36
CA PHE A 13 -7.88 -4.07 -0.40
C PHE A 13 -8.34 -5.45 -0.88
N LEU A 14 -9.57 -5.56 -1.38
CA LEU A 14 -10.10 -6.81 -1.96
C LEU A 14 -9.32 -7.25 -3.21
N LEU A 15 -8.85 -6.30 -4.00
CA LEU A 15 -8.00 -6.57 -5.14
C LEU A 15 -6.64 -7.14 -4.69
N LEU A 16 -6.01 -6.53 -3.69
CA LEU A 16 -4.72 -6.95 -3.18
C LEU A 16 -4.79 -8.30 -2.47
N GLU A 17 -5.87 -8.61 -1.76
CA GLU A 17 -6.12 -9.95 -1.21
C GLU A 17 -6.01 -11.04 -2.29
N ARG A 18 -6.63 -10.82 -3.45
CA ARG A 18 -6.65 -11.78 -4.56
C ARG A 18 -5.37 -11.79 -5.40
N GLN A 19 -4.70 -10.64 -5.46
CA GLN A 19 -3.55 -10.42 -6.33
C GLN A 19 -2.44 -9.67 -5.56
N PRO A 20 -1.87 -10.31 -4.53
CA PRO A 20 -0.99 -9.66 -3.54
C PRO A 20 0.34 -9.21 -4.12
N PHE A 21 0.74 -9.72 -5.29
CA PHE A 21 2.01 -9.37 -5.93
C PHE A 21 1.91 -8.18 -6.90
N MET A 22 0.73 -7.57 -7.09
CA MET A 22 0.57 -6.42 -7.99
C MET A 22 1.17 -5.12 -7.48
N GLY A 23 1.39 -4.99 -6.16
CA GLY A 23 2.10 -3.84 -5.62
C GLY A 23 3.58 -3.92 -5.98
N ARG A 24 4.19 -2.75 -6.18
CA ARG A 24 5.63 -2.63 -6.40
C ARG A 24 6.36 -3.16 -5.15
N SER A 25 7.29 -4.09 -5.33
CA SER A 25 8.23 -4.44 -4.27
C SER A 25 9.12 -3.23 -3.98
N ARG A 26 9.33 -2.98 -2.70
CA ARG A 26 10.19 -1.93 -2.19
C ARG A 26 11.36 -2.51 -1.41
N ASP A 27 11.76 -3.75 -1.71
CA ASP A 27 12.90 -4.39 -1.04
C ASP A 27 14.23 -3.66 -1.29
N GLU A 28 14.32 -2.91 -2.40
CA GLU A 28 15.52 -2.15 -2.80
C GLU A 28 15.69 -0.83 -2.06
N ASP A 29 14.60 -0.23 -1.58
CA ASP A 29 14.60 1.13 -1.01
C ASP A 29 13.86 1.24 0.32
N LEU A 30 13.19 0.18 0.79
CA LEU A 30 12.54 0.05 2.09
C LEU A 30 12.96 -1.25 2.78
N HIS A 31 12.30 -1.54 3.90
CA HIS A 31 12.49 -2.78 4.63
C HIS A 31 11.99 -4.00 3.81
N PRO A 32 12.69 -5.14 3.83
CA PRO A 32 12.28 -6.35 3.13
C PRO A 32 10.82 -6.77 3.36
N GLY A 33 10.18 -7.25 2.29
CA GLY A 33 8.81 -7.69 2.24
C GLY A 33 7.79 -6.56 2.06
N ILE A 34 8.19 -5.29 2.11
CA ILE A 34 7.28 -4.17 1.91
C ILE A 34 6.90 -4.04 0.44
N ARG A 35 5.61 -3.90 0.21
CA ARG A 35 5.01 -3.58 -1.09
C ARG A 35 4.18 -2.32 -1.01
N THR A 36 4.12 -1.59 -2.11
CA THR A 36 3.28 -0.39 -2.22
C THR A 36 2.33 -0.46 -3.41
N PHE A 37 1.12 0.08 -3.25
CA PHE A 37 0.11 0.14 -4.30
C PHE A 37 -0.58 1.52 -4.32
N PRO A 38 -0.56 2.25 -5.45
CA PRO A 38 -1.17 3.58 -5.54
C PRO A 38 -2.70 3.53 -5.69
N VAL A 39 -3.40 4.44 -5.02
CA VAL A 39 -4.85 4.65 -5.06
C VAL A 39 -5.15 6.15 -5.12
N GLY A 40 -5.23 6.70 -6.33
CA GLY A 40 -5.37 8.14 -6.52
C GLY A 40 -4.17 8.87 -5.89
N GLU A 41 -4.45 9.81 -4.98
CA GLU A 41 -3.42 10.55 -4.23
C GLU A 41 -2.87 9.79 -3.02
N TYR A 42 -3.30 8.55 -2.79
CA TYR A 42 -2.87 7.73 -1.65
C TYR A 42 -2.02 6.55 -2.09
N VAL A 43 -1.22 6.03 -1.17
CA VAL A 43 -0.44 4.80 -1.34
C VAL A 43 -0.72 3.86 -0.17
N ILE A 44 -1.06 2.62 -0.52
CA ILE A 44 -1.22 1.51 0.42
C ILE A 44 0.15 0.86 0.58
N ALA A 45 0.70 0.87 1.78
CA ALA A 45 1.86 0.07 2.16
C ALA A 45 1.40 -1.21 2.84
N TYR A 46 1.90 -2.36 2.39
CA TYR A 46 1.48 -3.67 2.90
C TYR A 46 2.62 -4.69 2.82
N ARG A 47 2.39 -5.86 3.43
CA ARG A 47 3.22 -7.05 3.27
C ARG A 47 2.34 -8.26 2.96
N ILE A 48 2.97 -9.29 2.41
CA ILE A 48 2.37 -10.61 2.26
C ILE A 48 2.91 -11.46 3.40
N GLU A 49 2.02 -11.93 4.29
CA GLU A 49 2.36 -12.74 5.45
C GLU A 49 1.63 -14.08 5.33
N ALA A 50 2.39 -15.16 5.12
CA ALA A 50 1.84 -16.47 4.74
C ALA A 50 0.90 -16.35 3.52
N ASP A 51 -0.40 -16.49 3.72
CA ASP A 51 -1.42 -16.43 2.67
C ASP A 51 -2.23 -15.12 2.71
N ASP A 52 -1.89 -14.18 3.59
CA ASP A 52 -2.66 -12.96 3.84
C ASP A 52 -1.92 -11.69 3.40
N VAL A 53 -2.72 -10.67 3.04
CA VAL A 53 -2.24 -9.29 2.85
C VAL A 53 -2.42 -8.51 4.13
N ARG A 54 -1.30 -8.08 4.72
CA ARG A 54 -1.30 -7.20 5.89
C ARG A 54 -1.09 -5.76 5.48
N ILE A 55 -2.15 -4.96 5.57
CA ILE A 55 -2.07 -3.51 5.38
C ILE A 55 -1.29 -2.90 6.56
N LEU A 56 -0.18 -2.23 6.26
CA LEU A 56 0.63 -1.55 7.25
C LEU A 56 0.13 -0.12 7.46
N ARG A 57 0.00 0.65 6.36
CA ARG A 57 -0.48 2.04 6.37
C ARG A 57 -1.10 2.45 5.03
N VAL A 58 -1.95 3.48 5.08
CA VAL A 58 -2.41 4.25 3.93
C VAL A 58 -1.87 5.67 4.08
N LEU A 59 -1.07 6.12 3.12
CA LEU A 59 -0.34 7.39 3.15
C LEU A 59 -0.82 8.30 2.02
N ARG A 60 -0.76 9.63 2.17
CA ARG A 60 -1.11 10.56 1.10
C ARG A 60 0.18 10.99 0.38
N GLY A 61 0.32 10.63 -0.91
CA GLY A 61 1.28 11.19 -1.85
C GLY A 61 2.77 11.08 -1.48
N SER A 62 3.66 11.51 -2.39
CA SER A 62 5.12 11.32 -2.34
C SER A 62 5.82 11.83 -1.06
N GLN A 63 5.27 12.84 -0.37
CA GLN A 63 5.89 13.40 0.85
C GLN A 63 5.86 12.44 2.04
N ASP A 64 4.80 11.63 2.20
CA ASP A 64 4.73 10.70 3.34
C ASP A 64 5.59 9.45 3.13
N ILE A 65 5.88 9.08 1.87
CA ILE A 65 6.74 7.93 1.58
C ILE A 65 8.19 8.27 1.93
N GLU A 66 8.68 9.46 1.58
CA GLU A 66 10.00 9.96 2.01
C GLU A 66 10.09 10.08 3.55
N ALA A 67 9.03 10.56 4.22
CA ALA A 67 8.99 10.60 5.68
C ALA A 67 8.95 9.21 6.35
N LEU A 68 8.33 8.21 5.70
CA LEU A 68 8.36 6.80 6.12
C LEU A 68 9.72 6.14 5.84
N LEU A 69 10.49 6.68 4.88
CA LEU A 69 11.80 6.20 4.41
C LEU A 69 12.97 6.63 5.31
N GLY A 70 12.79 7.60 6.21
CA GLY A 70 13.83 8.02 7.15
C GLY A 70 15.16 8.41 6.47
N LEU A 71 15.08 9.11 5.32
CA LEU A 71 16.21 9.88 4.77
C LEU A 71 16.30 11.25 5.44
#